data_AF-A0A8X6VZ26-F1
#
_entry.id   AF-A0A8X6VZ26-F1
#
_cell.length_a   1.000
_cell.length_b   1.000
_cell.length_c   1.000
_cell.angle_alpha   90.00
_cell.angle_beta   90.00
_cell.angle_gamma   90.00
#
_symmetry.space_group_name_H-M   'P 1'
#
loop_
_entity.id
_entity.type
_entity.pdbx_description
1 polymer ?
#
loop_
_entity_poly.entity_id
_entity_poly.type
_entity_poly.pdbx_seq_one_letter_code
_entity_poly.pdbx_strand_id
1 'polypeptide(L)'
;METGFSKFFKSSVRDAEIILRAGQRIISEINILVENSQGSSQFPKSNPQFLNAEIKKKIARHENIKSMSFTRNGKIRFSTLDPVCAAQILSFEKISNVSVKTNILWERITSRFLIYEIPLDISLNEIAKELQETNNFEIIEMRRFIKTGSQQQFSPVL
;
A
#
# COMPACT_ATOMS: atom_id res chain seq x y z
N MET A 1 -10.29 26.36 18.87
CA MET A 1 -8.82 26.25 18.77
C MET A 1 -8.48 24.83 18.36
N GLU A 2 -8.30 24.59 17.06
CA GLU A 2 -7.67 23.37 16.54
C GLU A 2 -6.67 23.81 15.47
N THR A 3 -5.48 24.22 15.90
CA THR A 3 -4.37 24.52 14.98
C THR A 3 -3.30 23.46 15.17
N GLY A 4 -3.59 22.27 14.66
CA GLY A 4 -2.61 21.19 14.53
C GLY A 4 -2.62 20.73 13.08
N PHE A 5 -1.76 21.32 12.24
CA PHE A 5 -1.56 20.81 10.88
C PHE A 5 -1.19 19.33 10.98
N SER A 6 -2.02 18.46 10.41
CA SER A 6 -1.73 17.03 10.40
C SER A 6 -0.37 16.82 9.74
N LYS A 7 0.55 16.17 10.45
CA LYS A 7 1.87 15.82 9.92
C LYS A 7 1.79 14.71 8.86
N PHE A 8 0.63 14.06 8.75
CA PHE A 8 0.45 12.86 7.97
C PHE A 8 -0.92 12.81 7.32
N PHE A 9 -0.95 12.39 6.06
CA PHE A 9 -2.15 12.10 5.31
C PHE A 9 -2.07 10.65 4.81
N LYS A 10 -3.20 9.96 4.87
CA LYS A 10 -3.38 8.63 4.30
C LYS A 10 -4.71 8.59 3.56
N SER A 11 -4.72 8.02 2.36
CA SER A 11 -5.95 7.84 1.60
C SER A 11 -6.95 6.95 2.37
N SER A 12 -8.23 7.27 2.26
CA SER A 12 -9.33 6.43 2.73
C SER A 12 -9.71 5.33 1.74
N VAL A 13 -9.13 5.34 0.53
CA VAL A 13 -9.40 4.35 -0.51
C VAL A 13 -8.73 3.02 -0.16
N ARG A 14 -9.45 1.92 -0.41
CA ARG A 14 -8.95 0.57 -0.11
C ARG A 14 -7.86 0.18 -1.10
N ASP A 15 -6.86 -0.54 -0.61
CA ASP A 15 -5.74 -1.08 -1.39
C ASP A 15 -6.17 -1.81 -2.68
N ALA A 16 -7.21 -2.65 -2.61
CA ALA A 16 -7.75 -3.35 -3.77
C ALA A 16 -8.30 -2.39 -4.84
N GLU A 17 -8.93 -1.29 -4.42
CA GLU A 17 -9.48 -0.29 -5.33
C GLU A 17 -8.38 0.56 -5.96
N ILE A 18 -7.36 0.94 -5.19
CA ILE A 18 -6.15 1.59 -5.70
C ILE A 18 -5.48 0.73 -6.78
N ILE A 19 -5.35 -0.58 -6.55
CA ILE A 19 -4.76 -1.50 -7.52
C ILE A 19 -5.58 -1.60 -8.81
N LEU A 20 -6.90 -1.66 -8.71
CA LEU A 20 -7.77 -1.70 -9.89
C LEU A 20 -7.64 -0.43 -10.74
N ARG A 21 -7.52 0.74 -10.09
CA ARG A 21 -7.28 2.03 -10.76
C ARG A 21 -5.88 2.09 -11.38
N ALA A 22 -4.86 1.66 -10.65
CA ALA A 22 -3.48 1.60 -11.15
C ALA A 22 -3.34 0.63 -12.33
N GLY A 23 -4.09 -0.47 -12.33
CA GLY A 23 -4.06 -1.53 -13.35
C GLY A 23 -4.59 -1.11 -14.72
N GLN A 24 -5.23 0.06 -14.82
CA GLN A 24 -5.55 0.70 -16.08
C GLN A 24 -4.31 1.33 -16.75
N ARG A 25 -3.14 1.25 -16.11
CA ARG A 25 -1.83 1.73 -16.60
C ARG A 25 -0.85 0.58 -16.71
N ILE A 26 0.35 0.86 -17.24
CA ILE A 26 1.43 -0.13 -17.35
C ILE A 26 1.92 -0.49 -15.94
N ILE A 27 1.39 -1.57 -15.36
CA ILE A 27 1.92 -2.16 -14.13
C ILE A 27 2.97 -3.22 -14.50
N SER A 28 4.15 -3.12 -13.88
CA SER A 28 5.26 -4.05 -14.12
C SER A 28 5.09 -5.38 -13.39
N GLU A 29 4.64 -5.37 -12.13
CA GLU A 29 4.32 -6.56 -11.32
C GLU A 29 3.66 -6.14 -10.00
N ILE A 30 2.58 -6.81 -9.62
CA ILE A 30 1.93 -6.62 -8.32
C ILE A 30 2.35 -7.77 -7.43
N ASN A 31 3.02 -7.44 -6.34
CA ASN A 31 3.45 -8.39 -5.34
C ASN A 31 2.59 -8.23 -4.09
N ILE A 32 1.99 -9.32 -3.62
CA ILE A 32 1.10 -9.31 -2.45
C ILE A 32 1.68 -10.27 -1.42
N LEU A 33 1.77 -9.78 -0.19
CA LEU A 33 2.17 -10.54 0.97
C LEU A 33 0.94 -10.92 1.78
N VAL A 34 0.77 -12.20 2.03
CA VAL A 34 -0.28 -12.73 2.90
C VAL A 34 0.38 -13.33 4.13
N GLU A 35 -0.03 -12.86 5.29
CA GLU A 35 0.50 -13.26 6.59
C GLU A 35 -0.62 -13.70 7.52
N ASN A 36 -0.28 -14.50 8.52
CA ASN A 36 -1.23 -14.83 9.58
C ASN A 36 -1.60 -13.55 10.34
N SER A 37 -2.89 -13.31 10.54
CA SER A 37 -3.41 -12.15 11.26
C SER A 37 -2.89 -12.02 12.69
N GLN A 38 -2.55 -13.15 13.32
CA GLN A 38 -2.01 -13.24 14.68
C GLN A 38 -0.49 -12.96 14.78
N GLY A 39 0.17 -12.66 13.66
CA GLY A 39 1.53 -12.09 13.59
C GLY A 39 2.69 -13.04 13.91
N SER A 40 2.53 -13.96 14.86
CA SER A 40 3.60 -14.85 15.35
C SER A 40 3.52 -16.28 14.80
N SER A 41 2.35 -16.70 14.32
CA SER A 41 2.13 -18.06 13.86
C SER A 41 2.39 -18.15 12.36
N GLN A 42 3.37 -18.97 11.97
CA GLN A 42 3.52 -19.39 10.58
C GLN A 42 2.19 -19.97 10.10
N PHE A 43 1.88 -19.84 8.80
CA PHE A 43 0.81 -20.66 8.24
C PHE A 43 1.10 -22.11 8.63
N PRO A 44 0.09 -22.89 9.07
CA PRO A 44 0.24 -24.33 9.19
C PRO A 44 0.93 -24.80 7.91
N LYS A 45 1.88 -25.72 8.02
CA LYS A 45 2.50 -26.36 6.85
C LYS A 45 1.43 -27.18 6.13
N SER A 46 0.46 -26.49 5.55
CA SER A 46 -0.63 -27.02 4.77
C SER A 46 0.00 -27.65 3.56
N ASN A 47 -0.46 -28.84 3.19
CA ASN A 47 -0.02 -29.51 1.99
C ASN A 47 -0.07 -28.50 0.81
N PRO A 48 1.06 -28.22 0.13
CA PRO A 48 1.11 -27.23 -0.95
C PRO A 48 0.09 -27.49 -2.06
N GLN A 49 -0.23 -28.76 -2.34
CA GLN A 49 -1.23 -29.12 -3.34
C GLN A 49 -2.65 -28.70 -2.91
N PHE A 50 -2.99 -28.96 -1.65
CA PHE A 50 -4.28 -28.57 -1.08
C PHE A 50 -4.44 -27.05 -1.07
N LEU A 51 -3.39 -26.35 -0.60
CA LEU A 51 -3.37 -24.90 -0.55
C LEU A 51 -3.55 -24.29 -1.95
N ASN A 52 -2.83 -24.80 -2.95
CA ASN A 52 -3.00 -24.37 -4.34
C ASN A 52 -4.42 -24.61 -4.84
N ALA A 53 -5.03 -25.77 -4.56
CA ALA A 53 -6.39 -26.08 -4.96
C ALA A 53 -7.42 -25.14 -4.30
N GLU A 54 -7.23 -24.80 -3.01
CA GLU A 54 -8.09 -23.85 -2.30
C GLU A 54 -8.00 -22.44 -2.91
N ILE A 55 -6.78 -21.96 -3.17
CA ILE A 55 -6.56 -20.63 -3.76
C ILE A 55 -7.20 -20.52 -5.14
N LYS A 56 -7.03 -21.55 -5.98
CA LYS A 56 -7.65 -21.59 -7.33
C LYS A 56 -9.17 -21.56 -7.29
N LYS A 57 -9.81 -22.06 -6.23
CA LYS A 57 -11.27 -21.97 -6.03
C LYS A 57 -11.73 -20.57 -5.63
N LYS A 58 -10.89 -19.81 -4.94
CA LYS A 58 -11.21 -18.45 -4.44
C LYS A 58 -10.94 -17.36 -5.46
N ILE A 59 -10.06 -17.61 -6.43
CA ILE A 59 -9.63 -16.63 -7.44
C ILE A 59 -10.15 -17.08 -8.80
N ALA A 60 -11.01 -16.27 -9.41
CA ALA A 60 -11.58 -16.58 -10.72
C ALA A 60 -10.50 -16.66 -11.81
N ARG A 61 -9.55 -15.73 -11.78
CA ARG A 61 -8.44 -15.60 -12.76
C ARG A 61 -7.13 -16.16 -12.21
N HIS A 62 -7.19 -17.34 -11.59
CA HIS A 62 -6.04 -17.93 -10.91
C HIS A 62 -4.90 -18.30 -11.87
N GLU A 63 -5.18 -18.48 -13.15
CA GLU A 63 -4.20 -18.65 -14.23
C GLU A 63 -3.29 -17.43 -14.41
N ASN A 64 -3.72 -16.23 -13.98
CA ASN A 64 -2.92 -15.01 -14.04
C ASN A 64 -1.98 -14.85 -12.84
N ILE A 65 -1.95 -15.82 -11.91
CA ILE A 65 -0.94 -15.87 -10.85
C ILE A 65 0.37 -16.33 -11.48
N LYS A 66 1.33 -15.42 -11.57
CA LYS A 66 2.67 -15.70 -12.12
C LYS A 66 3.47 -16.58 -11.19
N SER A 67 3.41 -16.31 -9.88
CA SER A 67 4.07 -17.17 -8.89
C SER A 67 3.41 -17.08 -7.52
N MET A 68 3.56 -18.17 -6.77
CA MET A 68 3.19 -18.26 -5.36
C MET A 68 4.35 -18.94 -4.63
N SER A 69 4.84 -18.33 -3.56
CA SER A 69 5.97 -18.86 -2.79
C SER A 69 5.84 -18.56 -1.30
N PHE A 70 6.45 -19.41 -0.46
CA PHE A 70 6.63 -19.11 0.95
C PHE A 70 7.91 -18.31 1.15
N THR A 71 7.79 -17.21 1.86
CA THR A 71 8.94 -16.45 2.38
C THR A 71 9.63 -17.22 3.51
N ARG A 72 10.88 -16.89 3.81
CA ARG A 72 11.63 -17.46 4.94
C ARG A 72 10.93 -17.28 6.30
N ASN A 73 10.08 -16.24 6.41
CA ASN A 73 9.32 -15.92 7.62
C ASN A 73 7.93 -16.58 7.64
N GLY A 74 7.67 -17.55 6.75
CA GLY A 74 6.41 -18.30 6.73
C GLY A 74 5.21 -17.55 6.18
N LYS A 75 5.41 -16.38 5.56
CA LYS A 75 4.36 -15.63 4.83
C LYS A 75 4.25 -16.12 3.40
N ILE A 76 3.07 -16.04 2.79
CA ILE A 76 2.85 -16.37 1.38
C ILE A 76 3.06 -15.11 0.54
N ARG A 77 3.86 -15.20 -0.51
CA ARG A 77 4.00 -14.15 -1.52
C ARG A 77 3.32 -14.59 -2.80
N PHE A 78 2.45 -13.75 -3.33
CA PHE A 78 1.90 -13.85 -4.68
C PHE A 78 2.52 -12.79 -5.58
N SER A 79 2.70 -13.14 -6.84
CA SER A 79 3.07 -12.19 -7.90
C SER A 79 2.09 -12.34 -9.06
N THR A 80 1.53 -11.23 -9.55
CA THR A 80 0.63 -11.20 -10.71
C THR A 80 0.79 -9.90 -11.49
N LEU A 81 0.48 -9.94 -12.78
CA LEU A 81 0.32 -8.75 -13.62
C LEU A 81 -1.16 -8.32 -13.72
N ASP A 82 -2.10 -9.16 -13.29
CA ASP A 82 -3.52 -8.90 -13.41
C ASP A 82 -4.03 -8.18 -12.15
N PRO A 83 -4.44 -6.89 -12.26
CA PRO A 83 -4.95 -6.13 -11.13
C PRO A 83 -6.23 -6.73 -10.53
N VAL A 84 -7.03 -7.45 -11.32
CA VAL A 84 -8.25 -8.12 -10.82
C VAL A 84 -7.87 -9.32 -9.96
N CYS A 85 -6.90 -10.12 -10.41
CA CYS A 85 -6.35 -11.23 -9.62
C CYS A 85 -5.73 -10.71 -8.31
N ALA A 86 -4.96 -9.62 -8.39
CA ALA A 86 -4.40 -8.95 -7.21
C ALA A 86 -5.48 -8.49 -6.22
N ALA A 87 -6.54 -7.84 -6.69
CA ALA A 87 -7.66 -7.39 -5.86
C ALA A 87 -8.37 -8.57 -5.17
N GLN A 88 -8.52 -9.71 -5.85
CA GLN A 88 -9.09 -10.93 -5.26
C GLN A 88 -8.19 -11.55 -4.19
N ILE A 89 -6.86 -11.49 -4.35
CA ILE A 89 -5.93 -11.94 -3.32
C ILE A 89 -5.99 -11.01 -2.10
N LEU A 90 -6.10 -9.69 -2.31
CA LEU A 90 -6.21 -8.70 -1.23
C LEU A 90 -7.53 -8.80 -0.43
N SER A 91 -8.56 -9.45 -0.98
CA SER A 91 -9.82 -9.69 -0.25
C SER A 91 -9.79 -10.98 0.58
N PHE A 92 -8.66 -11.69 0.64
CA PHE A 92 -8.54 -12.89 1.47
C PHE A 92 -8.63 -12.53 2.96
N GLU A 93 -9.68 -13.02 3.60
CA GLU A 93 -9.82 -12.96 5.06
C GLU A 93 -9.31 -14.24 5.74
N LYS A 94 -9.42 -15.38 5.06
CA LYS A 94 -9.00 -16.70 5.55
C LYS A 94 -8.39 -17.58 4.46
N ILE A 95 -7.41 -18.38 4.84
CA ILE A 95 -6.79 -19.43 4.02
C ILE A 95 -6.61 -20.66 4.90
N SER A 96 -7.06 -21.85 4.48
CA SER A 96 -6.94 -23.09 5.27
C SER A 96 -7.46 -22.93 6.72
N ASN A 97 -8.59 -22.22 6.90
CA ASN A 97 -9.18 -21.86 8.20
C ASN A 97 -8.34 -20.94 9.11
N VAL A 98 -7.23 -20.40 8.61
CA VAL A 98 -6.42 -19.41 9.31
C VAL A 98 -6.82 -18.02 8.87
N SER A 99 -7.10 -17.12 9.81
CA SER A 99 -7.35 -15.71 9.52
C SER A 99 -6.07 -15.02 9.07
N VAL A 100 -6.15 -14.29 7.96
CA VAL A 100 -4.98 -13.69 7.30
C VAL A 100 -5.06 -12.17 7.24
N LYS A 101 -3.91 -11.53 7.10
CA LYS A 101 -3.77 -10.14 6.69
C LYS A 101 -3.04 -10.11 5.35
N THR A 102 -3.49 -9.24 4.47
CA THR A 102 -2.91 -9.06 3.14
C THR A 102 -2.31 -7.67 3.06
N ASN A 103 -1.16 -7.55 2.42
CA ASN A 103 -0.52 -6.26 2.17
C ASN A 103 0.11 -6.23 0.78
N ILE A 104 0.06 -5.07 0.13
CA ILE A 104 0.72 -4.83 -1.15
C ILE A 104 2.19 -4.48 -0.88
N LEU A 105 3.08 -5.09 -1.67
CA LEU A 105 4.44 -4.64 -1.84
C LEU A 105 4.42 -3.56 -2.93
N TRP A 106 4.40 -2.29 -2.50
CA TRP A 106 4.21 -1.12 -3.36
C TRP A 106 5.41 -0.83 -4.28
N GLU A 107 6.51 -1.55 -4.09
CA GLU A 107 7.68 -1.48 -4.95
C GLU A 107 7.26 -1.72 -6.41
N ARG A 108 7.55 -0.76 -7.29
CA ARG A 108 7.20 -0.74 -8.72
C ARG A 108 5.75 -0.44 -9.09
N ILE A 109 4.90 -0.10 -8.10
CA ILE A 109 3.52 0.36 -8.32
C ILE A 109 3.41 1.87 -8.06
N THR A 110 4.10 2.36 -7.02
CA THR A 110 4.04 3.78 -6.62
C THR A 110 5.34 4.51 -6.95
N SER A 111 5.21 5.80 -7.29
CA SER A 111 6.31 6.76 -7.29
C SER A 111 6.30 7.60 -6.01
N ARG A 112 7.48 8.03 -5.56
CA ARG A 112 7.63 8.98 -4.45
C ARG A 112 8.35 10.23 -4.95
N PHE A 113 7.90 11.39 -4.51
CA PHE A 113 8.50 12.67 -4.84
C PHE A 113 8.43 13.60 -3.62
N LEU A 114 9.26 14.64 -3.63
CA LEU A 114 9.35 15.65 -2.57
C LEU A 114 8.98 17.00 -3.18
N ILE A 115 8.06 17.71 -2.52
CA ILE A 115 7.71 19.10 -2.86
C ILE A 115 8.27 20.00 -1.76
N TYR A 116 8.92 21.09 -2.18
CA TYR A 116 9.49 22.09 -1.28
C TYR A 116 8.58 23.30 -1.16
N GLU A 117 8.87 24.15 -0.16
CA GLU A 117 8.24 25.48 -0.01
C GLU A 117 6.71 25.46 0.09
N ILE A 118 6.15 24.36 0.62
CA ILE A 118 4.71 24.24 0.89
C ILE A 118 4.33 25.13 2.08
N PRO A 119 3.36 26.05 1.91
CA PRO A 119 2.84 26.87 3.00
C PRO A 119 2.35 26.01 4.17
N LEU A 120 2.67 26.44 5.39
CA LEU A 120 2.33 25.68 6.59
C LEU A 120 0.84 25.78 6.95
N ASP A 121 0.16 26.82 6.48
CA ASP A 121 -1.25 27.13 6.71
C ASP A 121 -2.23 26.29 5.87
N ILE A 122 -1.77 25.66 4.80
CA ILE A 122 -2.58 24.74 4.00
C ILE A 122 -2.59 23.35 4.65
N SER A 123 -3.72 22.65 4.66
CA SER A 123 -3.80 21.28 5.18
C SER A 123 -3.25 20.25 4.18
N LEU A 124 -2.74 19.10 4.67
CA LEU A 124 -2.31 18.01 3.78
C LEU A 124 -3.48 17.43 2.95
N ASN A 125 -4.71 17.51 3.45
CA ASN A 125 -5.90 17.06 2.72
C ASN A 125 -6.17 17.93 1.48
N GLU A 126 -6.09 19.26 1.64
CA GLU A 126 -6.28 20.21 0.54
C GLU A 126 -5.19 20.03 -0.51
N ILE A 127 -3.92 19.91 -0.09
CA ILE A 127 -2.80 19.65 -1.01
C ILE A 127 -3.02 18.33 -1.75
N ALA A 128 -3.42 17.27 -1.04
CA ALA A 128 -3.65 15.98 -1.67
C ALA A 128 -4.78 16.07 -2.72
N LYS A 129 -5.88 16.73 -2.37
CA LYS A 129 -7.00 16.96 -3.29
C LYS A 129 -6.57 17.74 -4.53
N GLU A 130 -5.91 18.88 -4.35
CA GLU A 130 -5.45 19.73 -5.46
C GLU A 130 -4.50 18.96 -6.39
N LEU A 131 -3.54 18.23 -5.83
CA LEU A 131 -2.60 17.44 -6.62
C LEU A 131 -3.31 16.32 -7.40
N GLN A 132 -4.29 15.64 -6.81
CA GLN A 132 -5.03 14.57 -7.48
C GLN A 132 -6.04 15.08 -8.52
N GLU A 133 -6.61 16.27 -8.34
CA GLU A 133 -7.52 16.87 -9.32
C GLU A 133 -6.74 17.39 -10.53
N THR A 134 -5.55 17.95 -10.30
CA THR A 134 -4.70 18.51 -11.35
C THR A 134 -3.93 17.43 -12.11
N ASN A 135 -3.68 16.29 -11.47
CA ASN A 135 -2.82 15.24 -12.03
C ASN A 135 -3.52 13.89 -12.07
N ASN A 136 -3.27 13.10 -13.10
CA ASN A 136 -3.77 11.74 -13.19
C ASN A 136 -2.97 10.81 -12.26
N PHE A 137 -3.02 10.96 -10.93
CA PHE A 137 -2.48 9.99 -9.96
C PHE A 137 -3.27 10.01 -8.65
N GLU A 138 -3.11 8.96 -7.85
CA GLU A 138 -3.73 8.83 -6.54
C GLU A 138 -2.67 8.89 -5.44
N ILE A 139 -2.90 9.72 -4.42
CA ILE A 139 -1.98 9.89 -3.30
C ILE A 139 -2.35 8.89 -2.22
N ILE A 140 -1.47 7.94 -1.97
CA ILE A 140 -1.68 6.89 -0.95
C ILE A 140 -1.33 7.40 0.44
N GLU A 141 -0.23 8.14 0.52
CA GLU A 141 0.34 8.67 1.75
C GLU A 141 1.07 9.98 1.44
N MET A 142 0.94 10.96 2.33
CA MET A 142 1.73 12.20 2.27
C MET A 142 2.18 12.57 3.69
N ARG A 143 3.42 13.08 3.80
CA ARG A 143 3.99 13.50 5.07
C ARG A 143 4.61 14.88 4.93
N ARG A 144 4.34 15.77 5.88
CA ARG A 144 4.98 17.08 5.98
C ARG A 144 6.23 16.99 6.84
N PHE A 145 7.33 17.54 6.32
CA PHE A 145 8.57 17.73 7.06
C PHE A 145 8.77 19.22 7.32
N ILE A 146 9.01 19.58 8.59
CA ILE A 146 9.30 20.97 8.97
C ILE A 146 10.80 21.06 9.26
N LYS A 147 11.50 21.94 8.54
CA LYS A 147 12.91 22.21 8.80
C LYS A 147 13.02 23.09 10.05
N THR A 148 13.33 22.48 11.20
CA THR A 148 13.73 23.22 12.40
C THR A 148 15.16 23.72 12.22
N GLY A 149 15.36 25.04 12.08
CA GLY A 149 16.71 25.64 12.02
C GLY A 149 16.91 26.91 11.21
N SER A 150 15.87 27.57 10.66
CA SER A 150 16.00 28.87 10.01
C SER A 150 15.29 29.99 10.77
N GLN A 151 15.40 30.00 12.10
CA GLN A 151 15.36 31.28 12.78
C GLN A 151 16.69 31.96 12.46
N GLN A 152 16.67 32.97 11.58
CA GLN A 152 17.71 33.99 11.61
C GLN A 152 17.77 34.48 13.05
N GLN A 153 18.82 34.10 13.78
CA GLN A 153 19.23 34.82 14.97
C GLN A 153 19.60 36.22 14.50
N PHE A 154 18.62 37.14 14.49
CA PHE A 154 18.95 38.56 14.61
C PHE A 154 19.42 38.76 16.03
N SER A 155 20.72 38.58 16.25
CA SER A 155 21.38 39.12 17.44
C SER A 155 21.18 40.64 17.42
N PRO A 156 20.61 41.26 18.47
CA PRO A 156 20.59 42.70 18.56
C PRO A 156 22.04 43.15 18.77
N VAL A 157 22.59 43.84 17.78
CA VAL A 157 23.82 44.62 17.99
C VAL A 157 23.37 45.86 18.76
N LEU A 158 23.72 45.88 20.05
CA LEU A 158 23.84 47.11 20.85
C LEU A 158 25.20 47.73 20.56
#